data_AF-A0A7C6HXN7-F1
#
_entry.id   AF-A0A7C6HXN7-F1
#
_cell.length_a   1.000
_cell.length_b   1.000
_cell.length_c   1.000
_cell.angle_alpha   90.00
_cell.angle_beta   90.00
_cell.angle_gamma   90.00
#
_symmetry.space_group_name_H-M   'P 1'
#
loop_
_entity.id
_entity.type
_entity.pdbx_description
1 polymer ?
#
loop_
_entity_poly.entity_id
_entity_poly.type
_entity_poly.pdbx_seq_one_letter_code
_entity_poly.pdbx_strand_id
1 'polypeptide(L)'
;MIKDDGSLSFLNIEPDKSNRQFNCPEITQQKLINLQFFVVDYLDEIKTKYGNNRFLVKIKFNLEDSESEARKFFTNSKEIKYVLSKVKELNAFPRKVTMKASGNRYYLE
;
A
#
# COMPACT_ATOMS: atom_id res chain seq x y z
N MET A 1 2.90 -43.46 6.77
CA MET A 1 3.16 -42.14 7.38
C MET A 1 3.52 -41.19 6.27
N ILE A 2 2.79 -40.07 6.13
CA ILE A 2 3.24 -38.97 5.27
C ILE A 2 4.44 -38.35 5.97
N LYS A 3 5.56 -38.23 5.28
CA LYS A 3 6.80 -37.66 5.83
C LYS A 3 6.68 -36.14 5.76
N ASP A 4 6.93 -35.48 6.89
CA ASP A 4 7.04 -34.03 6.94
C ASP A 4 8.12 -33.57 5.95
N ASP A 5 7.71 -32.80 4.95
CA ASP A 5 8.58 -32.28 3.89
C ASP A 5 9.22 -30.93 4.25
N GLY A 6 8.92 -30.40 5.44
CA GLY A 6 9.43 -29.13 5.96
C GLY A 6 8.71 -27.90 5.40
N SER A 7 7.67 -28.04 4.58
CA SER A 7 6.91 -26.92 4.03
C SER A 7 5.83 -26.41 5.00
N LEU A 8 5.53 -25.11 4.95
CA LEU A 8 4.39 -24.55 5.71
C LEU A 8 3.04 -25.09 5.22
N SER A 9 2.95 -25.51 3.96
CA SER A 9 1.77 -26.18 3.40
C SER A 9 1.50 -27.53 4.05
N PHE A 10 2.55 -28.29 4.40
CA PHE A 10 2.40 -29.56 5.12
C PHE A 10 1.78 -29.35 6.51
N LEU A 11 2.14 -28.26 7.18
CA LEU A 11 1.60 -27.89 8.49
C LEU A 11 0.17 -27.31 8.43
N ASN A 12 -0.35 -27.01 7.23
CA ASN A 12 -1.68 -26.46 7.00
C ASN A 12 -2.03 -25.25 7.89
N ILE A 13 -1.04 -24.36 8.09
CA ILE A 13 -1.21 -23.17 8.91
C ILE A 13 -2.07 -22.16 8.13
N GLU A 14 -3.25 -21.84 8.64
CA GLU A 14 -4.07 -20.78 8.06
C GLU A 14 -3.39 -19.42 8.24
N PRO A 15 -3.41 -18.53 7.22
CA PRO A 15 -3.00 -17.15 7.39
C PRO A 15 -3.84 -16.48 8.48
N ASP A 16 -3.17 -15.73 9.36
CA ASP A 16 -3.86 -14.90 10.35
C ASP A 16 -4.74 -13.88 9.62
N LYS A 17 -6.06 -14.06 9.72
CA LYS A 17 -7.07 -13.20 9.07
C LYS A 17 -7.06 -11.78 9.61
N SER A 18 -6.46 -11.54 10.79
CA SER A 18 -6.28 -10.22 11.36
C SER A 18 -5.05 -9.48 10.80
N ASN A 19 -4.13 -10.19 10.13
CA ASN A 19 -2.93 -9.62 9.56
C ASN A 19 -3.24 -8.86 8.25
N ARG A 20 -3.61 -7.58 8.42
CA ARG A 20 -3.82 -6.66 7.30
C ARG A 20 -2.47 -6.29 6.69
N GLN A 21 -2.12 -6.93 5.58
CA GLN A 21 -0.90 -6.61 4.81
C GLN A 21 -1.17 -6.63 3.31
N PHE A 22 -0.47 -5.76 2.58
CA PHE A 22 -0.39 -5.87 1.12
C PHE A 22 0.78 -6.76 0.72
N ASN A 23 0.50 -7.87 0.05
CA ASN A 23 1.50 -8.83 -0.45
C ASN A 23 2.12 -8.37 -1.78
N CYS A 24 2.61 -7.13 -1.83
CA CYS A 24 3.28 -6.59 -3.01
C CYS A 24 4.58 -5.85 -2.64
N PRO A 25 5.52 -5.66 -3.60
CA PRO A 25 6.79 -4.99 -3.34
C PRO A 25 6.64 -3.54 -2.90
N GLU A 26 7.52 -3.09 -2.01
CA GLU A 26 7.58 -1.69 -1.59
C GLU A 26 8.23 -0.80 -2.67
N ILE A 27 7.70 0.40 -2.87
CA ILE A 27 8.28 1.50 -3.65
C ILE A 27 8.36 2.75 -2.78
N THR A 28 9.41 3.57 -2.94
CA THR A 28 9.55 4.81 -2.18
C THR A 28 8.73 5.94 -2.81
N GLN A 29 8.23 6.88 -2.00
CA GLN A 29 7.54 8.07 -2.52
C GLN A 29 8.41 8.87 -3.52
N GLN A 30 9.73 8.90 -3.30
CA GLN A 30 10.68 9.56 -4.20
C GLN A 30 10.65 8.97 -5.62
N LYS A 31 10.53 7.64 -5.75
CA LYS A 31 10.45 6.96 -7.06
C LYS A 31 9.11 7.20 -7.77
N LEU A 32 8.12 7.74 -7.06
CA LEU A 32 6.80 8.03 -7.61
C LEU A 32 6.64 9.49 -8.05
N ILE A 33 7.54 10.40 -7.68
CA ILE A 33 7.43 11.83 -8.00
C ILE A 33 7.25 12.02 -9.51
N ASN A 34 6.25 12.82 -9.89
CA ASN A 34 5.80 13.13 -11.25
C ASN A 34 5.28 11.93 -12.06
N LEU A 35 5.11 10.76 -11.44
CA LEU A 35 4.44 9.62 -12.07
C LEU A 35 2.95 9.66 -11.77
N GLN A 36 2.16 9.26 -12.77
CA GLN A 36 0.75 8.95 -12.59
C GLN A 36 0.58 7.47 -12.26
N PHE A 37 -0.31 7.18 -11.32
CA PHE A 37 -0.68 5.83 -10.93
C PHE A 37 -2.09 5.84 -10.32
N PHE A 38 -2.64 4.66 -10.09
CA PHE A 38 -3.90 4.47 -9.41
C PHE A 38 -3.64 4.08 -7.96
N VAL A 39 -4.19 4.83 -7.01
CA VAL A 39 -4.33 4.35 -5.64
C VAL A 39 -5.52 3.41 -5.60
N VAL A 40 -5.29 2.20 -5.11
CA VAL A 40 -6.30 1.13 -5.08
C VAL A 40 -6.90 0.99 -3.69
N ASP A 41 -6.06 1.04 -2.65
CA ASP A 41 -6.48 0.91 -1.26
C ASP A 41 -5.38 1.44 -0.33
N TYR A 42 -5.68 1.58 0.96
CA TYR A 42 -4.69 1.85 1.99
C TYR A 42 -5.03 1.20 3.33
N LEU A 43 -4.00 0.94 4.12
CA LEU A 43 -4.11 0.58 5.53
C LEU A 43 -3.63 1.75 6.38
N ASP A 44 -4.41 2.08 7.41
CA ASP A 44 -4.10 3.09 8.41
C ASP A 44 -3.44 2.49 9.66
N GLU A 45 -3.01 3.37 10.56
CA GLU A 45 -2.46 3.02 11.88
C GLU A 45 -1.26 2.07 11.86
N ILE A 46 -0.53 2.00 10.75
CA ILE A 46 0.60 1.09 10.62
C ILE A 46 1.76 1.58 11.49
N LYS A 47 2.17 0.71 12.43
CA LYS A 47 3.38 0.87 13.23
C LYS A 47 4.59 0.43 12.41
N THR A 48 5.59 1.30 12.29
CA THR A 48 6.87 0.96 11.66
C THR A 48 8.04 1.32 12.57
N LYS A 49 9.24 0.81 12.26
CA LYS A 49 10.47 1.13 13.01
C LYS A 49 10.80 2.63 13.04
N TYR A 50 10.21 3.41 12.14
CA TYR A 50 10.42 4.85 12.04
C TYR A 50 9.34 5.66 12.76
N GLY A 51 8.39 5.01 13.47
CA GLY A 51 7.27 5.66 14.17
C GLY A 51 5.88 5.06 13.87
N ASN A 52 4.87 5.59 14.57
CA ASN A 52 3.51 5.06 14.57
C ASN A 52 2.59 5.82 13.60
N ASN A 53 1.36 5.30 13.42
CA ASN A 53 0.28 5.94 12.68
C ASN A 53 0.66 6.32 11.23
N ARG A 54 1.40 5.46 10.54
CA ARG A 54 1.66 5.63 9.10
C ARG A 54 0.56 4.99 8.28
N PHE A 55 0.39 5.49 7.06
CA PHE A 55 -0.44 4.81 6.08
C PHE A 55 0.47 3.95 5.20
N LEU A 56 0.02 2.75 4.88
CA LEU A 56 0.58 1.92 3.83
C LEU A 56 -0.40 1.96 2.66
N VAL A 57 0.04 2.51 1.53
CA VAL A 57 -0.82 2.79 0.37
C VAL A 57 -0.50 1.79 -0.72
N LYS A 58 -1.52 1.14 -1.29
CA LYS A 58 -1.39 0.22 -2.42
C LYS A 58 -1.71 0.95 -3.72
N ILE A 59 -0.85 0.74 -4.71
CA ILE A 59 -0.98 1.36 -6.03
C ILE A 59 -0.83 0.34 -7.16
N LYS A 60 -1.34 0.70 -8.33
CA LYS A 60 -1.03 0.08 -9.62
C LYS A 60 -0.69 1.15 -10.64
N PHE A 61 0.19 0.86 -11.60
CA PHE A 61 0.52 1.82 -12.66
C PHE A 61 -0.56 1.81 -13.75
N ASN A 62 -1.14 0.64 -14.04
CA ASN A 62 -2.36 0.47 -14.82
C ASN A 62 -3.42 -0.30 -14.01
N LEU A 63 -4.71 -0.01 -14.22
CA LEU A 63 -5.79 -0.68 -13.48
C LEU A 63 -5.84 -2.19 -13.73
N GLU A 64 -5.52 -2.59 -14.96
CA GLU A 64 -5.51 -3.99 -15.40
C GLU A 64 -4.28 -4.77 -14.93
N ASP A 65 -3.27 -4.10 -14.34
CA ASP A 65 -2.09 -4.77 -13.80
C ASP A 65 -2.53 -5.81 -12.76
N SER A 66 -1.86 -6.97 -12.77
CA SER A 66 -2.15 -8.04 -11.82
C SER A 66 -1.78 -7.64 -10.38
N GLU A 67 -2.25 -8.39 -9.39
CA GLU A 67 -1.94 -8.13 -7.98
C GLU A 67 -0.44 -8.27 -7.65
N SER A 68 0.30 -9.08 -8.41
CA SER A 68 1.76 -9.22 -8.29
C SER A 68 2.53 -8.01 -8.83
N GLU A 69 1.92 -7.25 -9.73
CA GLU A 69 2.47 -6.02 -10.30
C GLU A 69 2.16 -4.78 -9.47
N ALA A 70 1.21 -4.89 -8.53
CA ALA A 70 0.95 -3.83 -7.57
C ALA A 70 2.23 -3.44 -6.81
N ARG A 71 2.23 -2.21 -6.30
CA ARG A 71 3.28 -1.70 -5.40
C ARG A 71 2.64 -1.13 -4.16
N LYS A 72 3.44 -0.97 -3.10
CA LYS A 72 3.01 -0.26 -1.89
C LYS A 72 4.03 0.75 -1.44
N PHE A 73 3.59 1.85 -0.83
CA PHE A 73 4.49 2.81 -0.23
C PHE A 73 3.99 3.26 1.14
N PHE A 74 4.92 3.54 2.05
CA PHE A 74 4.59 4.17 3.32
C PHE A 74 4.51 5.69 3.16
N THR A 75 3.52 6.29 3.82
CA THR A 75 3.44 7.74 3.95
C THR A 75 3.09 8.18 5.36
N ASN A 76 3.68 9.31 5.75
CA ASN A 76 3.24 10.08 6.91
C ASN A 76 2.81 11.51 6.52
N SER A 77 2.61 11.76 5.22
CA SER A 77 2.15 13.08 4.75
C SER A 77 0.72 13.32 5.21
N LYS A 78 0.49 14.42 5.93
CA LYS A 78 -0.85 14.82 6.36
C LYS A 78 -1.78 15.05 5.16
N GLU A 79 -1.25 15.63 4.08
CA GLU A 79 -2.00 15.93 2.86
C GLU A 79 -2.43 14.65 2.15
N ILE A 80 -1.50 13.70 1.97
CA ILE A 80 -1.84 12.40 1.35
C ILE A 80 -2.88 11.66 2.21
N LYS A 81 -2.70 11.61 3.53
CA LYS A 81 -3.68 10.96 4.43
C LYS A 81 -5.07 11.58 4.30
N TYR A 82 -5.16 12.90 4.30
CA TYR A 82 -6.43 13.62 4.15
C TYR A 82 -7.13 13.25 2.82
N VAL A 83 -6.40 13.30 1.70
CA VAL A 83 -6.94 12.94 0.39
C VAL A 83 -7.44 11.49 0.38
N LEU A 84 -6.64 10.55 0.88
CA LEU A 84 -7.02 9.13 0.91
C LEU A 84 -8.27 8.87 1.76
N SER A 85 -8.38 9.51 2.94
CA SER A 85 -9.59 9.43 3.75
C SER A 85 -10.81 9.98 3.02
N LYS A 86 -10.68 11.11 2.30
CA LYS A 86 -11.78 11.68 1.52
C LYS A 86 -12.19 10.79 0.33
N VAL A 87 -11.23 10.20 -0.38
CA VAL A 87 -11.53 9.24 -1.45
C VAL A 87 -12.27 8.01 -0.89
N LYS A 88 -11.90 7.54 0.31
CA LYS A 88 -12.59 6.44 1.01
C LYS A 88 -14.01 6.82 1.43
N GLU A 89 -14.20 7.98 2.05
CA GLU A 89 -15.52 8.51 2.44
C GLU A 89 -16.48 8.59 1.23
N LEU A 90 -15.95 8.91 0.04
CA LEU A 90 -16.71 8.99 -1.20
C LEU A 90 -16.86 7.64 -1.93
N ASN A 91 -16.35 6.53 -1.39
CA ASN A 91 -16.28 5.22 -2.04
C ASN A 91 -15.70 5.29 -3.47
N ALA A 92 -14.65 6.10 -3.64
CA ALA A 92 -14.18 6.56 -4.95
C ALA A 92 -12.83 5.94 -5.39
N PHE A 93 -12.41 4.83 -4.75
CA PHE A 93 -11.28 4.02 -5.19
C PHE A 93 -11.70 3.04 -6.31
N PRO A 94 -10.79 2.71 -7.26
CA PRO A 94 -9.45 3.24 -7.40
C PRO A 94 -9.43 4.69 -7.92
N ARG A 95 -8.38 5.46 -7.60
CA ARG A 95 -8.25 6.86 -8.00
C ARG A 95 -6.92 7.13 -8.69
N LYS A 96 -6.97 7.67 -9.91
CA LYS A 96 -5.79 8.15 -10.63
C LYS A 96 -5.29 9.43 -9.99
N VAL A 97 -3.99 9.48 -9.70
CA VAL A 97 -3.32 10.62 -9.06
C VAL A 97 -1.92 10.80 -9.64
N THR A 98 -1.33 11.97 -9.43
CA THR A 98 0.09 12.25 -9.64
C THR A 98 0.77 12.52 -8.31
N MET A 99 1.87 11.84 -8.01
CA MET A 99 2.68 12.20 -6.82
C MET A 99 3.49 13.46 -7.13
N LYS A 100 3.41 14.44 -6.24
CA LYS A 100 4.20 15.66 -6.30
C LYS A 100 5.03 15.84 -5.03
N ALA A 101 6.08 16.64 -5.14
CA ALA A 101 6.90 17.04 -4.02
C ALA A 101 7.09 18.56 -4.01
N SER A 102 7.06 19.16 -2.83
CA SER A 102 7.40 20.57 -2.60
C SER A 102 8.27 20.67 -1.35
N GLY A 103 9.56 20.99 -1.53
CA GLY A 103 10.57 20.85 -0.48
C GLY A 103 10.59 19.43 0.07
N ASN A 104 10.34 19.29 1.37
CA ASN A 104 10.33 17.99 2.06
C ASN A 104 8.94 17.34 2.16
N ARG A 105 7.93 17.87 1.45
CA ARG A 105 6.54 17.40 1.52
C ARG A 105 6.16 16.65 0.25
N TYR A 106 5.41 15.58 0.42
CA TYR A 106 4.78 14.81 -0.65
C TYR A 106 3.27 15.02 -0.63
N TYR A 107 2.65 15.16 -1.79
CA TYR A 107 1.20 15.30 -1.94
C TYR A 107 0.70 14.62 -3.22
N LEU A 108 -0.61 14.39 -3.29
CA LEU A 108 -1.28 13.82 -4.47
C LEU A 108 -2.09 14.92 -5.16
N GLU A 109 -1.94 15.01 -6.48
CA GLU A 109 -2.72 15.84 -7.40
C GLU A 109 -3.65 14.97 -8.26
#